data_AF-A0A5C7Q9M7-F1
#
_entry.id   AF-A0A5C7Q9M7-F1
#
_cell.length_a   1.000
_cell.length_b   1.000
_cell.length_c   1.000
_cell.angle_alpha   90.00
_cell.angle_beta   90.00
_cell.angle_gamma   90.00
#
_symmetry.space_group_name_H-M   'P 1'
#
loop_
_entity.id
_entity.type
_entity.pdbx_description
1 polymer ?
#
loop_
_entity_poly.entity_id
_entity_poly.type
_entity_poly.pdbx_seq_one_letter_code
_entity_poly.pdbx_strand_id
1 'polypeptide(L)' 'GTPNWTWNGSVDSPTVSPSVLSRGGDVDGEHVCHSWINDGRVQFLSDCTHELAGQTVDLLEVE' A
#
# COMPACT_ATOMS: atom_id res chain seq x y z
N GLY A 1 16.97 11.40 14.37
CA GLY A 1 16.73 11.08 12.96
C GLY A 1 15.39 11.66 12.59
N THR A 2 15.26 12.28 11.43
CA THR A 2 13.94 12.62 10.90
C THR A 2 13.17 11.30 10.76
N PRO A 3 12.03 11.09 11.42
CA PRO A 3 11.29 9.86 11.24
C PRO A 3 10.72 9.92 9.82
N ASN A 4 11.39 9.24 8.88
CA ASN A 4 10.99 9.16 7.47
C ASN A 4 9.67 8.40 7.27
N TRP A 5 8.99 8.06 8.37
CA TRP A 5 7.72 7.37 8.43
C TRP A 5 6.81 8.07 9.42
N THR A 6 5.59 8.33 8.98
CA THR A 6 4.49 8.83 9.81
C THR A 6 3.46 7.74 9.96
N TRP A 7 2.93 7.60 11.18
CA TRP A 7 1.78 6.78 11.50
C TRP A 7 0.79 7.61 12.31
N ASN A 8 -0.51 7.48 12.02
CA ASN A 8 -1.56 8.24 12.71
C ASN A 8 -1.95 7.71 14.09
N GLY A 9 -1.36 6.60 14.56
CA GLY A 9 -1.68 6.01 15.86
C GLY A 9 -2.87 5.06 15.86
N SER A 10 -3.57 4.90 14.72
CA SER A 10 -4.76 4.06 14.62
C SER A 10 -4.40 2.67 14.12
N VAL A 11 -4.97 1.65 14.76
CA VAL A 11 -4.92 0.25 14.32
C VAL A 11 -6.14 -0.12 13.48
N ASP A 12 -7.29 0.49 13.76
CA ASP A 12 -8.56 0.23 13.05
C ASP A 12 -8.63 0.97 11.71
N SER A 13 -8.02 2.15 11.64
CA SER A 13 -8.00 3.04 10.48
C SER A 13 -6.60 3.61 10.24
N PRO A 14 -5.61 2.74 9.96
CA PRO A 14 -4.23 3.18 9.86
C PRO A 14 -4.03 4.14 8.69
N THR A 15 -3.16 5.11 8.92
CA THR A 15 -2.52 5.91 7.88
C THR A 15 -1.02 5.75 8.06
N VAL A 16 -0.32 5.37 6.98
CA VAL A 16 1.14 5.34 6.94
C VAL A 16 1.66 6.14 5.76
N SER A 17 2.72 6.91 5.98
CA SER A 17 3.33 7.76 4.96
C SER A 17 4.86 7.71 5.07
N PRO A 18 5.60 7.65 3.95
CA PRO A 18 5.17 7.81 2.55
C PRO A 18 4.47 6.57 1.96
N SER A 19 4.29 6.54 0.64
CA SER A 19 3.80 5.35 -0.08
C SER A 19 4.70 4.14 0.11
N VAL A 20 4.10 2.95 0.00
CA VAL A 20 4.78 1.65 0.05
C VAL A 20 4.99 1.16 -1.36
N LEU A 21 6.23 0.85 -1.72
CA LEU A 21 6.62 0.33 -3.02
C LEU A 21 7.27 -1.05 -2.88
N SER A 22 6.59 -2.05 -3.41
CA SER A 22 7.03 -3.45 -3.45
C SER A 22 7.37 -3.82 -4.89
N ARG A 23 8.58 -4.35 -5.09
CA ARG A 23 9.03 -4.91 -6.36
C ARG A 23 9.51 -6.33 -6.15
N GLY A 24 9.12 -7.22 -7.05
CA GLY A 24 9.56 -8.61 -7.07
C GLY A 24 9.52 -9.17 -8.48
N GLY A 25 9.98 -10.41 -8.66
CA GLY A 25 9.84 -11.11 -9.93
C GLY A 25 9.92 -12.61 -9.72
N ASP A 26 9.23 -13.34 -10.59
CA ASP A 26 9.18 -14.80 -10.60
C ASP A 26 9.25 -15.35 -12.03
N VAL A 27 8.86 -16.62 -12.24
CA VAL A 27 8.88 -17.26 -13.56
C VAL A 27 7.92 -16.61 -14.56
N ASP A 28 6.92 -15.87 -14.08
CA ASP A 28 5.89 -15.24 -14.90
C ASP A 28 6.19 -13.75 -15.19
N GLY A 29 7.16 -13.14 -14.50
CA GLY A 29 7.67 -11.80 -14.84
C GLY A 29 7.97 -10.91 -13.64
N GLU A 30 8.14 -9.61 -13.89
CA GLU A 30 8.30 -8.58 -12.86
C GLU A 30 6.94 -8.12 -12.31
N HIS A 31 6.86 -7.97 -10.99
CA HIS A 31 5.68 -7.53 -10.27
C HIS A 31 5.97 -6.23 -9.51
N VAL A 32 5.09 -5.25 -9.67
CA VAL A 32 5.13 -3.98 -8.95
C VAL A 32 3.80 -3.76 -8.23
N CYS A 33 3.88 -3.42 -6.95
CA CYS A 33 2.76 -2.89 -6.18
C CYS A 33 3.22 -1.59 -5.52
N HIS A 34 2.52 -0.50 -5.78
CA HIS A 34 2.80 0.82 -5.25
C HIS A 34 1.52 1.37 -4.64
N SER A 35 1.51 1.60 -3.34
CA SER A 35 0.29 1.91 -2.60
C SER A 35 0.44 3.04 -1.59
N TRP A 36 -0.66 3.74 -1.33
CA TRP A 36 -0.84 4.61 -0.17
C TRP A 36 -1.82 3.96 0.79
N ILE A 37 -1.60 4.13 2.09
CA ILE A 37 -2.51 3.66 3.13
C ILE A 37 -3.00 4.87 3.92
N ASN A 38 -4.29 5.18 3.81
CA ASN A 38 -4.92 6.30 4.48
C ASN A 38 -6.27 5.87 5.06
N ASP A 39 -6.50 6.15 6.33
CA ASP A 39 -7.77 5.96 7.04
C ASP A 39 -8.39 4.58 6.83
N GLY A 40 -7.57 3.52 6.93
CA GLY A 40 -8.02 2.14 6.78
C GLY A 40 -8.25 1.68 5.34
N ARG A 41 -7.83 2.48 4.35
CA ARG A 41 -7.96 2.16 2.92
C ARG A 41 -6.61 2.11 2.23
N VAL A 42 -6.50 1.23 1.25
CA VAL A 42 -5.34 1.14 0.36
C VAL A 42 -5.72 1.74 -0.99
N GLN A 43 -4.98 2.74 -1.43
CA GLN A 43 -4.99 3.23 -2.80
C GLN A 43 -3.82 2.61 -3.56
N PHE A 44 -4.10 1.72 -4.50
CA PHE A 44 -3.10 1.20 -5.43
C PHE A 44 -2.89 2.20 -6.57
N LEU A 45 -1.65 2.59 -6.81
CA LEU A 45 -1.30 3.54 -7.85
C LEU A 45 -1.30 2.88 -9.24
N SER A 46 -1.34 3.70 -10.28
CA SER A 46 -1.46 3.23 -11.67
C SER A 46 -0.22 2.52 -12.21
N ASP A 47 0.91 2.60 -11.51
CA ASP A 47 2.15 1.91 -11.84
C ASP A 47 2.25 0.49 -11.24
N CYS A 48 1.18 -0.01 -10.63
CA CYS A 48 1.07 -1.42 -10.23
C CYS A 48 0.88 -2.32 -11.46
N THR A 49 1.35 -3.57 -11.39
CA THR A 49 1.20 -4.58 -12.46
C THR A 49 0.03 -5.55 -12.25
N HIS A 50 -0.67 -5.46 -11.11
CA HIS A 50 -1.78 -6.34 -10.75
C HIS A 50 -3.15 -5.71 -11.06
N GLU A 51 -4.22 -6.51 -11.06
CA GLU A 51 -5.58 -6.12 -11.43
C GLU A 51 -6.17 -4.95 -10.62
N LEU A 52 -5.70 -4.75 -9.39
CA LEU A 52 -6.14 -3.64 -8.53
C LEU A 52 -5.46 -2.30 -8.84
N ALA A 53 -4.63 -2.19 -9.87
CA ALA A 53 -3.96 -0.94 -10.24
C ALA A 53 -4.96 0.21 -10.44
N GLY A 54 -4.69 1.36 -9.82
CA GLY A 54 -5.58 2.53 -9.85
C GLY A 54 -6.84 2.43 -9.00
N GLN A 55 -7.05 1.32 -8.27
CA GLN A 55 -8.21 1.13 -7.41
C GLN A 55 -7.93 1.54 -5.96
N THR A 56 -8.99 1.89 -5.23
CA THR A 56 -8.95 2.09 -3.78
C THR A 56 -9.88 1.08 -3.12
N VAL A 57 -9.35 0.30 -2.18
CA VAL A 57 -10.07 -0.76 -1.47
C VAL A 57 -9.95 -0.58 0.04
N ASP A 58 -10.92 -1.10 0.78
CA ASP A 58 -10.84 -1.16 2.25
C ASP A 58 -9.81 -2.22 2.67
N LEU A 59 -9.07 -1.97 3.76
CA LEU A 59 -8.19 -2.97 4.36
C LEU A 59 -9.02 -4.16 4.87
N LEU A 60 -8.42 -5.34 4.80
CA LEU A 60 -8.97 -6.54 5.41
C LEU A 60 -8.91 -6.41 6.93
N GLU A 61 -9.92 -6.93 7.61
CA GLU A 61 -9.91 -7.07 9.07
C GLU A 61 -8.84 -8.09 9.50
N VAL A 62 -8.23 -7.85 10.66
CA VAL A 62 -7.27 -8.77 11.27
C VAL A 62 -8.01 -9.66 12.27
N GLU A 63 -7.82 -10.97 12.19
CA GLU A 63 -8.34 -11.97 13.16
C GLU A 63 -7.53 -12.01 14.46
#